data_AF-A0A9P6N1R9-F1
#
_entry.id   AF-A0A9P6N1R9-F1
#
_cell.length_a   1.000
_cell.length_b   1.000
_cell.length_c   1.000
_cell.angle_alpha   90.00
_cell.angle_beta   90.00
_cell.angle_gamma   90.00
#
_symmetry.space_group_name_H-M   'P 1'
#
loop_
_entity.id
_entity.type
_entity.pdbx_description
1 polymer ?
#
loop_
_entity_poly.entity_id
_entity_poly.type
_entity_poly.pdbx_seq_one_letter_code
_entity_poly.pdbx_strand_id
1 'polypeptide(L)'
;MKNKVNPKVMTMLENQEKREVSLKQMLATVQRDKTKIEDTIVSLDDYKNEALERTYSKVNGDFGAIFGDLLPGNNAKLQPLEGQGVTGGLEVKVCLGGVWKASLTELSGGQRSLIALSLILSLLQFKPAPMYILDEVDAALDLSHTQNIGQLLRTRFKGSQFIVVSLKEGMFNNANVLFRARFRDGISIVDRNAQNQSRNAKPPAVSSSSPHALARRNESEKENDAPQANLAVSEGSSSMGPPASFPERKMAKRIKM
;
A
#
# COMPACT_ATOMS: atom_id res chain seq x y z
N MET A 1 -33.41 -73.39 56.21
CA MET A 1 -32.83 -72.12 55.74
C MET A 1 -33.85 -71.43 54.84
N LYS A 2 -34.49 -70.34 55.30
CA LYS A 2 -35.34 -69.51 54.43
C LYS A 2 -34.41 -68.59 53.63
N ASN A 3 -34.26 -68.83 52.33
CA ASN A 3 -33.55 -67.93 51.45
C ASN A 3 -34.26 -66.57 51.45
N LYS A 4 -33.63 -65.56 52.04
CA LYS A 4 -34.12 -64.18 52.04
C LYS A 4 -33.92 -63.62 50.62
N VAL A 5 -34.94 -63.76 49.79
CA VAL A 5 -34.97 -63.13 48.46
C VAL A 5 -35.04 -61.62 48.65
N ASN A 6 -34.10 -60.89 48.05
CA ASN A 6 -34.09 -59.43 48.11
C ASN A 6 -34.95 -58.86 46.97
N PRO A 7 -36.14 -58.32 47.25
CA PRO A 7 -37.07 -57.85 46.21
C PRO A 7 -36.55 -56.62 45.45
N LYS A 8 -35.53 -55.91 45.98
CA LYS A 8 -34.91 -54.75 45.31
C LYS A 8 -34.02 -55.14 44.12
N VAL A 9 -33.66 -56.42 44.00
CA VAL A 9 -32.74 -56.90 42.95
C VAL A 9 -33.32 -56.65 41.55
N MET A 10 -34.62 -56.87 41.34
CA MET A 10 -35.27 -56.63 40.04
C MET A 10 -35.19 -55.15 39.65
N THR A 11 -35.51 -54.25 40.58
CA THR A 11 -35.41 -52.80 40.32
C THR A 11 -33.98 -52.32 40.12
N MET A 12 -32.99 -52.94 40.77
CA MET A 12 -31.58 -52.63 40.56
C MET A 12 -31.10 -53.10 39.18
N LEU A 13 -31.54 -54.28 38.74
CA LEU A 13 -31.22 -54.83 37.43
C LEU A 13 -31.78 -53.92 36.32
N GLU A 14 -33.06 -53.55 36.39
CA GLU A 14 -33.68 -52.63 35.43
C GLU A 14 -32.95 -51.27 35.35
N ASN A 15 -32.50 -50.75 36.50
CA ASN A 15 -31.73 -49.51 36.54
C ASN A 15 -30.32 -49.66 35.97
N GLN A 16 -29.67 -50.81 36.18
CA GLN A 16 -28.37 -51.11 35.57
C GLN A 16 -28.50 -51.25 34.05
N GLU A 17 -29.52 -51.94 33.55
CA GLU A 17 -29.78 -52.09 32.12
C GLU A 17 -30.03 -50.73 31.46
N LYS A 18 -30.86 -49.87 32.06
CA LYS A 18 -31.08 -48.50 31.57
C LYS A 18 -29.78 -47.68 31.51
N ARG A 19 -28.93 -47.79 32.54
CA ARG A 19 -27.61 -47.14 32.54
C ARG A 19 -26.71 -47.68 31.45
N GLU A 20 -26.64 -49.00 31.29
CA GLU A 20 -25.82 -49.62 30.25
C GLU A 20 -26.23 -49.17 28.85
N VAL A 21 -27.54 -49.14 28.57
CA VAL A 21 -28.08 -48.62 27.29
C VAL A 21 -27.71 -47.16 27.09
N SER A 22 -27.89 -46.31 28.11
CA SER A 22 -27.52 -44.89 28.02
C SER A 22 -26.02 -44.66 27.78
N LEU A 23 -25.16 -45.45 28.45
CA LEU A 23 -23.71 -45.38 28.27
C LEU A 23 -23.30 -45.83 26.87
N LYS A 24 -23.90 -46.90 26.33
CA LYS A 24 -23.68 -47.34 24.95
C LYS A 24 -24.08 -46.28 23.93
N GLN A 25 -25.21 -45.59 24.14
CA GLN A 25 -25.64 -44.48 23.28
C GLN A 25 -24.68 -43.27 23.35
N MET A 26 -24.22 -42.93 24.55
CA MET A 26 -23.27 -41.83 24.75
C MET A 26 -21.92 -42.16 24.10
N LEU A 27 -21.42 -43.38 24.27
CA LEU A 27 -20.18 -43.86 23.65
C LEU A 27 -20.27 -43.81 22.12
N ALA A 28 -21.39 -44.29 21.54
CA ALA A 28 -21.61 -44.22 20.09
C ALA A 28 -21.68 -42.77 19.57
N THR A 29 -22.17 -41.84 20.40
CA THR A 29 -22.21 -40.40 20.06
C THR A 29 -20.81 -39.79 20.09
N VAL A 30 -20.04 -40.05 21.14
CA VAL A 30 -18.64 -39.58 21.26
C VAL A 30 -17.77 -40.12 20.12
N GLN A 31 -17.94 -41.39 19.74
CA GLN A 31 -17.23 -41.97 18.60
C GLN A 31 -17.59 -41.28 17.29
N ARG A 32 -18.89 -41.04 17.03
CA ARG A 32 -19.34 -40.29 15.85
C ARG A 32 -18.79 -38.86 15.83
N ASP A 33 -18.79 -38.18 16.96
CA ASP A 33 -18.30 -36.80 17.05
C ASP A 33 -16.79 -36.73 16.86
N LYS A 34 -16.04 -37.70 17.40
CA LYS A 34 -14.60 -37.84 17.13
C LYS A 34 -14.33 -37.95 15.62
N THR A 35 -15.00 -38.88 14.93
CA THR A 35 -14.81 -39.05 13.49
C THR A 35 -15.15 -37.78 12.72
N LYS A 36 -16.24 -37.09 13.07
CA LYS A 36 -16.60 -35.82 12.43
C LYS A 36 -15.53 -34.74 12.63
N ILE A 37 -14.92 -34.65 13.81
CA ILE A 37 -13.86 -33.68 14.08
C ILE A 37 -12.63 -34.02 13.23
N GLU A 38 -12.24 -35.30 13.15
CA GLU A 38 -11.13 -35.77 12.31
C GLU A 38 -11.39 -35.44 10.82
N ASP A 39 -12.58 -35.72 10.31
CA ASP A 39 -12.98 -35.39 8.92
C ASP A 39 -12.97 -33.87 8.68
N THR A 40 -13.44 -33.09 9.66
CA THR A 40 -13.45 -31.63 9.58
C THR A 40 -12.03 -31.08 9.51
N ILE A 41 -11.10 -31.61 10.31
CA ILE A 41 -9.68 -31.20 10.29
C ILE A 41 -9.10 -31.42 8.90
N VAL A 42 -9.30 -32.59 8.31
CA VAL A 42 -8.80 -32.90 6.96
C VAL A 42 -9.38 -31.91 5.93
N SER A 43 -10.70 -31.69 5.96
CA SER A 43 -11.35 -30.76 5.04
C SER A 43 -10.87 -29.31 5.18
N LEU A 44 -10.56 -28.88 6.41
CA LEU A 44 -10.04 -27.54 6.69
C LEU A 44 -8.59 -27.40 6.23
N ASP A 45 -7.77 -28.44 6.36
CA ASP A 45 -6.40 -28.44 5.88
C ASP A 45 -6.34 -28.34 4.34
N ASP A 46 -7.22 -29.05 3.64
CA ASP A 46 -7.33 -28.94 2.18
C ASP A 46 -7.76 -27.53 1.75
N TYR A 47 -8.81 -26.99 2.40
CA TYR A 47 -9.27 -25.62 2.14
C TYR A 47 -8.18 -24.58 2.42
N LYS A 48 -7.45 -24.74 3.52
CA LYS A 48 -6.32 -23.86 3.89
C LYS A 48 -5.24 -23.88 2.81
N ASN A 49 -4.83 -25.07 2.37
CA ASN A 49 -3.77 -25.23 1.37
C ASN A 49 -4.19 -24.60 0.03
N GLU A 50 -5.42 -24.82 -0.40
CA GLU A 50 -5.95 -24.22 -1.63
C GLU A 50 -6.05 -22.69 -1.54
N ALA A 51 -6.59 -22.17 -0.44
CA ALA A 51 -6.69 -20.73 -0.22
C ALA A 51 -5.31 -20.06 -0.18
N LEU A 52 -4.33 -20.73 0.41
CA LEU A 52 -2.96 -20.25 0.51
C LEU A 52 -2.26 -20.23 -0.86
N GLU A 53 -2.42 -21.27 -1.68
CA GLU A 53 -1.87 -21.33 -3.05
C GLU A 53 -2.47 -20.25 -3.96
N ARG A 54 -3.79 -20.06 -3.89
CA ARG A 54 -4.50 -18.99 -4.61
C ARG A 54 -4.00 -17.61 -4.19
N THR A 55 -3.84 -17.39 -2.88
CA THR A 55 -3.36 -16.13 -2.33
C THR A 55 -1.91 -15.87 -2.75
N TYR A 56 -1.04 -16.87 -2.63
CA TYR A 56 0.36 -16.79 -3.03
C TYR A 56 0.49 -16.44 -4.51
N SER A 57 -0.21 -17.15 -5.39
CA SER A 57 -0.14 -16.91 -6.84
C SER A 57 -0.55 -15.48 -7.20
N LYS A 58 -1.63 -14.98 -6.57
CA LYS A 58 -2.14 -13.64 -6.83
C LYS A 58 -1.22 -12.55 -6.25
N VAL A 59 -0.82 -12.70 -4.98
CA VAL A 59 0.07 -11.75 -4.29
C VAL A 59 1.44 -11.71 -4.94
N ASN A 60 1.99 -12.84 -5.40
CA ASN A 60 3.29 -12.88 -6.09
C ASN A 60 3.27 -12.10 -7.41
N GLY A 61 2.18 -12.23 -8.19
CA GLY A 61 2.00 -11.47 -9.43
C GLY A 61 1.85 -9.96 -9.16
N ASP A 62 1.02 -9.60 -8.18
CA ASP A 62 0.79 -8.20 -7.81
C ASP A 62 2.06 -7.58 -7.19
N PHE A 63 2.84 -8.36 -6.42
CA PHE A 63 4.11 -7.96 -5.82
C PHE A 63 5.18 -7.60 -6.85
N GLY A 64 5.38 -8.44 -7.86
CA GLY A 64 6.29 -8.10 -8.96
C GLY A 64 5.85 -6.85 -9.73
N ALA A 65 4.55 -6.70 -9.96
CA ALA A 65 3.99 -5.54 -10.67
C ALA A 65 4.14 -4.23 -9.87
N ILE A 66 3.79 -4.23 -8.58
CA ILE A 66 3.92 -3.07 -7.69
C ILE A 66 5.39 -2.70 -7.51
N PHE A 67 6.27 -3.68 -7.34
CA PHE A 67 7.69 -3.42 -7.18
C PHE A 67 8.31 -2.80 -8.45
N GLY A 68 7.92 -3.31 -9.63
CA GLY A 68 8.34 -2.74 -10.92
C GLY A 68 7.83 -1.31 -11.17
N ASP A 69 6.63 -0.98 -10.70
CA ASP A 69 6.09 0.39 -10.75
C ASP A 69 6.86 1.35 -9.82
N LEU A 70 7.27 0.88 -8.64
CA LEU A 70 8.00 1.69 -7.66
C LEU A 70 9.48 1.90 -8.04
N LEU A 71 10.11 0.85 -8.59
CA LEU A 71 11.51 0.79 -8.99
C LEU A 71 11.63 0.28 -10.44
N PRO A 72 11.49 1.16 -11.45
CA PRO A 72 11.58 0.77 -12.86
C PRO A 72 12.89 0.04 -13.17
N GLY A 73 12.79 -1.04 -13.95
CA GLY A 73 13.94 -1.89 -14.33
C GLY A 73 14.35 -2.94 -13.30
N ASN A 74 13.64 -3.01 -12.17
CA ASN A 74 13.85 -4.03 -11.14
C ASN A 74 12.60 -4.91 -10.99
N ASN A 75 12.77 -6.09 -10.40
CA ASN A 75 11.66 -7.03 -10.20
C ASN A 75 11.79 -7.72 -8.84
N ALA A 76 10.68 -8.20 -8.28
CA ALA A 76 10.67 -8.96 -7.04
C ALA A 76 9.66 -10.10 -7.14
N LYS A 77 9.95 -11.21 -6.46
CA LYS A 77 9.07 -12.36 -6.40
C LYS A 77 9.15 -13.04 -5.03
N LEU A 78 8.06 -13.69 -4.67
CA LEU A 78 7.99 -14.63 -3.57
C LEU A 78 8.34 -16.02 -4.10
N GLN A 79 9.16 -16.77 -3.37
CA GLN A 79 9.51 -18.15 -3.70
C GLN A 79 9.37 -19.03 -2.44
N PRO A 80 8.87 -20.27 -2.55
CA PRO A 80 8.92 -21.22 -1.44
C PRO A 80 10.34 -21.55 -1.02
N LEU A 81 10.54 -21.86 0.27
CA LEU A 81 11.83 -22.34 0.76
C LEU A 81 12.22 -23.65 0.05
N GLU A 82 13.52 -23.87 -0.12
CA GLU A 82 14.02 -25.09 -0.75
C GLU A 82 13.53 -26.35 -0.01
N GLY A 83 12.94 -27.28 -0.75
CA GLY A 83 12.40 -28.52 -0.20
C GLY A 83 11.06 -28.40 0.53
N GLN A 84 10.42 -27.22 0.52
CA GLN A 84 9.12 -27.00 1.16
C GLN A 84 8.08 -26.43 0.17
N GLY A 85 6.80 -26.70 0.43
CA GLY A 85 5.69 -26.06 -0.27
C GLY A 85 5.44 -24.64 0.24
N VAL A 86 4.46 -23.94 -0.35
CA VAL A 86 4.06 -22.57 0.06
C VAL A 86 3.65 -22.52 1.55
N THR A 87 3.18 -23.64 2.10
CA THR A 87 2.82 -23.81 3.51
C THR A 87 4.01 -23.83 4.47
N GLY A 88 5.22 -24.18 3.99
CA GLY A 88 6.45 -24.21 4.79
C GLY A 88 7.10 -22.84 4.98
N GLY A 89 6.69 -21.86 4.18
CA GLY A 89 7.16 -20.49 4.24
C GLY A 89 7.57 -19.95 2.87
N LEU A 90 7.79 -18.63 2.82
CA LEU A 90 8.17 -17.93 1.61
C LEU A 90 9.38 -17.04 1.87
N GLU A 91 10.29 -17.03 0.90
CA GLU A 91 11.40 -16.09 0.81
C GLU A 91 11.12 -15.02 -0.25
N VAL A 92 11.64 -13.82 0.01
CA VAL A 92 11.56 -12.70 -0.94
C VAL A 92 12.84 -12.67 -1.76
N LYS A 93 12.72 -12.82 -3.08
CA LYS A 93 13.84 -12.64 -4.02
C LYS A 93 13.65 -11.36 -4.81
N VAL A 94 14.74 -10.62 -4.97
CA VAL A 94 14.73 -9.32 -5.66
C VAL A 94 15.77 -9.33 -6.75
N CYS A 95 15.40 -8.84 -7.93
CA CYS A 95 16.27 -8.59 -9.06
C CYS A 95 16.57 -7.11 -9.14
N LEU A 96 17.83 -6.73 -8.94
CA LEU A 96 18.30 -5.37 -9.07
C LEU A 96 19.33 -5.28 -10.20
N GLY A 97 19.09 -4.39 -11.17
CA GLY A 97 19.99 -4.22 -12.32
C GLY A 97 20.24 -5.51 -13.11
N GLY A 98 19.24 -6.40 -13.18
CA GLY A 98 19.33 -7.69 -13.88
C GLY A 98 19.94 -8.84 -13.06
N VAL A 99 20.41 -8.58 -11.83
CA VAL A 99 21.00 -9.62 -10.96
C VAL A 99 20.02 -9.99 -9.85
N TRP A 100 19.70 -11.29 -9.75
CA TRP A 100 18.90 -11.84 -8.66
C TRP A 100 19.73 -11.93 -7.37
N LYS A 101 19.23 -11.27 -6.33
CA LYS A 101 19.80 -11.29 -4.98
C LYS A 101 18.98 -12.23 -4.10
N ALA A 102 19.68 -13.16 -3.44
CA ALA A 102 19.07 -14.09 -2.49
C ALA A 102 18.92 -13.47 -1.09
N SER A 103 19.83 -12.58 -0.70
CA SER A 103 19.79 -11.94 0.62
C SER A 103 19.31 -10.50 0.55
N LEU A 104 18.32 -10.18 1.39
CA LEU A 104 17.86 -8.80 1.63
C LEU A 104 18.89 -7.95 2.39
N THR A 105 19.91 -8.56 3.03
CA THR A 105 20.92 -7.84 3.82
C THR A 105 21.87 -7.01 2.97
N GLU A 106 22.02 -7.33 1.69
CA GLU A 106 22.88 -6.61 0.73
C GLU A 106 22.25 -5.29 0.25
N LEU A 107 21.00 -5.02 0.63
CA LEU A 107 20.21 -3.91 0.09
C LEU A 107 20.32 -2.66 0.95
N SER A 108 20.21 -1.50 0.31
CA SER A 108 20.16 -0.22 1.03
C SER A 108 18.92 -0.13 1.93
N GLY A 109 18.96 0.73 2.96
CA GLY A 109 17.81 0.93 3.85
C GLY A 109 16.53 1.35 3.12
N GLY A 110 16.67 2.24 2.12
CA GLY A 110 15.55 2.67 1.28
C GLY A 110 15.00 1.54 0.40
N GLN A 111 15.88 0.72 -0.20
CA GLN A 111 15.47 -0.44 -1.01
C GLN A 111 14.70 -1.47 -0.19
N ARG A 112 15.19 -1.82 1.02
CA ARG A 112 14.48 -2.73 1.92
C ARG A 112 13.11 -2.19 2.30
N SER A 113 13.01 -0.89 2.54
CA SER A 113 11.74 -0.22 2.85
C SER A 113 10.77 -0.28 1.68
N LEU A 114 11.25 -0.07 0.44
CA LEU A 114 10.43 -0.20 -0.77
C LEU A 114 9.94 -1.63 -1.01
N ILE A 115 10.80 -2.64 -0.80
CA ILE A 115 10.42 -4.05 -0.92
C ILE A 115 9.31 -4.39 0.08
N ALA A 116 9.49 -4.00 1.34
CA ALA A 116 8.49 -4.22 2.38
C ALA A 116 7.16 -3.52 2.06
N LEU A 117 7.22 -2.25 1.64
CA LEU A 117 6.03 -1.49 1.23
C LEU A 117 5.33 -2.14 0.04
N SER A 118 6.09 -2.62 -0.95
CA SER A 118 5.55 -3.31 -2.13
C SER A 118 4.78 -4.55 -1.72
N LEU A 119 5.33 -5.35 -0.81
CA LEU A 119 4.68 -6.56 -0.31
C LEU A 119 3.40 -6.23 0.44
N ILE A 120 3.43 -5.23 1.33
CA ILE A 120 2.25 -4.77 2.06
C ILE A 120 1.17 -4.32 1.08
N LEU A 121 1.49 -3.46 0.12
CA LEU A 121 0.52 -2.98 -0.87
C LEU A 121 -0.07 -4.11 -1.71
N SER A 122 0.72 -5.14 -2.03
CA SER A 122 0.24 -6.33 -2.76
C SER A 122 -0.79 -7.11 -1.95
N LEU A 123 -0.57 -7.26 -0.65
CA LEU A 123 -1.53 -7.88 0.26
C LEU A 123 -2.80 -7.04 0.40
N LEU A 124 -2.67 -5.71 0.47
CA LEU A 124 -3.81 -4.81 0.52
C LEU A 124 -4.63 -4.83 -0.78
N GLN A 125 -3.98 -5.05 -1.93
CA GLN A 125 -4.66 -5.18 -3.22
C GLN A 125 -5.41 -6.50 -3.35
N PHE A 126 -4.88 -7.59 -2.78
CA PHE A 126 -5.55 -8.90 -2.76
C PHE A 126 -6.88 -8.85 -2.01
N LYS A 127 -6.91 -8.15 -0.86
CA LYS A 127 -8.12 -7.96 -0.05
C LYS A 127 -8.39 -6.46 0.16
N PRO A 128 -9.03 -5.79 -0.81
CA PRO A 128 -9.22 -4.35 -0.76
C PRO A 128 -10.13 -3.92 0.40
N ALA A 129 -9.76 -2.83 1.05
CA ALA A 129 -10.51 -2.19 2.13
C ALA A 129 -11.03 -0.82 1.68
N PRO A 130 -12.15 -0.34 2.26
CA PRO A 130 -12.69 0.97 1.92
C PRO A 130 -11.80 2.13 2.37
N MET A 131 -10.92 1.91 3.36
CA MET A 131 -10.03 2.93 3.92
C MET A 131 -8.67 2.34 4.32
N TYR A 132 -7.61 3.10 4.11
CA TYR A 132 -6.24 2.82 4.54
C TYR A 132 -5.61 4.04 5.21
N ILE A 133 -4.80 3.79 6.24
CA ILE A 133 -4.01 4.80 6.94
C ILE A 133 -2.54 4.39 6.86
N LEU A 134 -1.68 5.29 6.38
CA LEU A 134 -0.24 5.06 6.26
C LEU A 134 0.50 6.11 7.09
N ASP A 135 1.22 5.66 8.13
CA ASP A 135 1.97 6.51 9.04
C ASP A 135 3.48 6.49 8.76
N GLU A 136 4.02 7.63 8.30
CA GLU A 136 5.45 7.87 8.01
C GLU A 136 6.14 6.76 7.19
N VAL A 137 5.40 6.08 6.31
CA VAL A 137 5.91 4.98 5.48
C VAL A 137 7.00 5.42 4.50
N ASP A 138 7.19 6.72 4.35
CA ASP A 138 8.15 7.36 3.45
C ASP A 138 9.37 7.96 4.16
N ALA A 139 9.53 7.73 5.46
CA ALA A 139 10.64 8.30 6.24
C ALA A 139 12.02 7.91 5.67
N ALA A 140 12.18 6.65 5.25
CA ALA A 140 13.41 6.10 4.69
C ALA A 140 13.56 6.32 3.17
N LEU A 141 12.64 7.06 2.55
CA LEU A 141 12.56 7.21 1.10
C LEU A 141 12.94 8.63 0.64
N ASP A 142 13.53 8.68 -0.54
CA ASP A 142 13.87 9.86 -1.31
C ASP A 142 12.69 10.34 -2.15
N LEU A 143 12.76 11.61 -2.57
CA LEU A 143 11.63 12.34 -3.14
C LEU A 143 11.05 11.66 -4.39
N SER A 144 11.92 11.17 -5.28
CA SER A 144 11.54 10.44 -6.50
C SER A 144 10.67 9.22 -6.18
N HIS A 145 11.07 8.40 -5.21
CA HIS A 145 10.33 7.21 -4.79
C HIS A 145 9.00 7.57 -4.11
N THR A 146 8.96 8.63 -3.29
CA THR A 146 7.70 9.09 -2.68
C THR A 146 6.67 9.54 -3.72
N GLN A 147 7.12 10.16 -4.83
CA GLN A 147 6.22 10.55 -5.90
C GLN A 147 5.61 9.34 -6.63
N ASN A 148 6.42 8.29 -6.88
CA ASN A 148 5.95 7.04 -7.47
C ASN A 148 4.92 6.34 -6.58
N ILE A 149 5.14 6.33 -5.25
CA ILE A 149 4.18 5.78 -4.29
C ILE A 149 2.85 6.50 -4.37
N GLY A 150 2.84 7.83 -4.33
CA GLY A 150 1.61 8.61 -4.43
C GLY A 150 0.83 8.34 -5.72
N GLN A 151 1.53 8.19 -6.85
CA GLN A 151 0.91 7.81 -8.13
C GLN A 151 0.35 6.38 -8.09
N LEU A 152 1.10 5.43 -7.54
CA LEU A 152 0.69 4.03 -7.41
C LEU A 152 -0.57 3.89 -6.57
N LEU A 153 -0.64 4.56 -5.41
CA LEU A 153 -1.83 4.56 -4.56
C LEU A 153 -3.06 5.06 -5.31
N ARG A 154 -2.90 6.13 -6.11
CA ARG A 154 -3.98 6.70 -6.92
C ARG A 154 -4.44 5.79 -8.06
N THR A 155 -3.53 5.03 -8.67
CA THR A 155 -3.83 4.22 -9.86
C THR A 155 -4.31 2.82 -9.52
N ARG A 156 -3.69 2.15 -8.54
CA ARG A 156 -3.94 0.75 -8.17
C ARG A 156 -5.12 0.58 -7.21
N PHE A 157 -5.41 1.58 -6.37
CA PHE A 157 -6.46 1.50 -5.34
C PHE A 157 -7.61 2.46 -5.61
N LYS A 158 -8.15 2.42 -6.83
CA LYS A 158 -9.34 3.22 -7.18
C LYS A 158 -10.53 2.77 -6.36
N GLY A 159 -11.16 3.71 -5.65
CA GLY A 159 -12.33 3.44 -4.82
C GLY A 159 -12.04 3.25 -3.32
N SER A 160 -10.77 3.23 -2.91
CA SER A 160 -10.38 3.23 -1.49
C SER A 160 -9.93 4.61 -1.03
N GLN A 161 -10.28 4.98 0.20
CA GLN A 161 -9.81 6.21 0.82
C GLN A 161 -8.43 6.01 1.45
N PHE A 162 -7.46 6.86 1.12
CA PHE A 162 -6.14 6.87 1.76
C PHE A 162 -5.99 8.11 2.64
N ILE A 163 -5.60 7.87 3.89
CA ILE A 163 -5.07 8.89 4.79
C ILE A 163 -3.58 8.63 4.90
N VAL A 164 -2.77 9.58 4.44
CA VAL A 164 -1.31 9.43 4.47
C VAL A 164 -0.73 10.52 5.34
N VAL A 165 0.02 10.06 6.33
CA VAL A 165 0.87 10.86 7.18
C VAL A 165 2.26 10.83 6.60
N SER A 166 2.79 12.01 6.32
CA SER A 166 4.12 12.16 5.76
C SER A 166 4.69 13.53 6.09
N LEU A 167 6.02 13.58 6.07
CA LEU A 167 6.86 14.78 6.13
C LEU A 167 7.51 15.12 4.78
N LYS A 168 7.34 14.29 3.75
CA LYS A 168 7.97 14.46 2.43
C LYS A 168 7.01 15.11 1.44
N GLU A 169 7.51 16.08 0.69
CA GLU A 169 6.70 16.84 -0.28
C GLU A 169 6.16 15.99 -1.44
N GLY A 170 6.86 14.91 -1.81
CA GLY A 170 6.44 14.03 -2.92
C GLY A 170 5.12 13.30 -2.66
N MET A 171 4.78 13.04 -1.39
CA MET A 171 3.47 12.50 -1.03
C MET A 171 2.36 13.57 -1.08
N PHE A 172 2.69 14.82 -0.73
CA PHE A 172 1.72 15.92 -0.66
C PHE A 172 1.17 16.30 -2.03
N ASN A 173 2.02 16.28 -3.06
CA ASN A 173 1.65 16.68 -4.43
C ASN A 173 0.64 15.72 -5.08
N ASN A 174 0.50 14.50 -4.54
CA ASN A 174 -0.45 13.50 -5.04
C ASN A 174 -1.78 13.51 -4.26
N ALA A 175 -1.91 14.33 -3.21
CA ALA A 175 -3.08 14.36 -2.36
C ALA A 175 -4.21 15.25 -2.91
N ASN A 176 -5.46 14.80 -2.77
CA ASN A 176 -6.63 15.63 -3.11
C ASN A 176 -6.86 16.73 -2.06
N VAL A 177 -6.62 16.41 -0.79
CA VAL A 177 -6.81 17.29 0.36
C VAL A 177 -5.60 17.17 1.26
N LEU A 178 -5.04 18.31 1.66
CA LEU A 178 -3.92 18.39 2.57
C LEU A 178 -4.38 18.86 3.95
N PHE A 179 -4.11 18.06 4.98
CA PHE A 179 -4.29 18.45 6.37
C PHE A 179 -2.94 18.84 6.97
N ARG A 180 -2.89 20.02 7.60
CA ARG A 180 -1.70 20.56 8.25
C ARG A 180 -1.98 20.73 9.74
N ALA A 181 -1.44 19.82 10.54
CA ALA A 181 -1.38 20.00 11.99
C ALA A 181 -0.30 21.04 12.35
N ARG A 182 -0.64 21.96 13.25
CA ARG A 182 0.24 22.96 13.89
C ARG A 182 -0.02 22.94 15.41
N PHE A 183 1.02 23.15 16.21
CA PHE A 183 0.90 23.31 17.65
C PHE A 183 1.17 24.77 18.00
N ARG A 184 0.22 25.43 18.68
CA ARG A 184 0.33 26.84 19.06
C ARG A 184 -0.36 27.04 20.41
N ASP A 185 0.31 27.73 21.32
CA ASP A 185 -0.24 28.14 22.62
C ASP A 185 -0.82 26.96 23.43
N GLY A 186 -0.16 25.79 23.40
CA GLY A 186 -0.61 24.58 24.10
C GLY A 186 -1.70 23.78 23.39
N ILE A 187 -2.17 24.24 22.22
CA ILE A 187 -3.30 23.66 21.49
C ILE A 187 -2.82 23.12 20.13
N SER A 188 -3.25 21.91 19.80
CA SER A 188 -3.07 21.31 18.47
C SER A 188 -4.21 21.75 17.55
N ILE A 189 -3.86 22.48 16.48
CA ILE A 189 -4.78 23.01 15.48
C ILE A 189 -4.54 22.30 14.16
N VAL A 190 -5.61 21.94 13.44
CA VAL A 190 -5.54 21.28 12.13
C VAL A 190 -6.15 22.19 11.07
N ASP A 191 -5.33 22.61 10.11
CA ASP A 191 -5.80 23.37 8.94
C ASP A 191 -6.04 22.43 7.76
N ARG A 192 -7.18 22.59 7.09
CA ARG A 192 -7.51 21.87 5.85
C ARG A 192 -7.26 22.75 4.64
N ASN A 193 -6.43 22.29 3.71
CA ASN A 193 -6.22 22.90 2.41
C ASN A 193 -6.65 21.92 1.32
N ALA A 194 -7.73 22.21 0.61
CA ALA A 194 -8.09 21.44 -0.58
C ALA A 194 -7.22 21.93 -1.74
N GLN A 195 -6.43 21.04 -2.36
CA GLN A 195 -5.72 21.39 -3.58
C GLN A 195 -6.74 21.44 -4.72
N ASN A 196 -7.07 22.65 -5.19
CA ASN A 196 -7.83 22.81 -6.42
C ASN A 196 -6.91 22.40 -7.57
N GLN A 197 -7.04 21.15 -8.06
CA GLN A 197 -6.40 20.72 -9.30
C GLN A 197 -7.06 21.49 -10.45
N SER A 198 -6.58 22.71 -10.74
CA SER A 198 -6.72 23.30 -12.06
C SER A 198 -6.04 22.34 -13.04
N ARG A 199 -6.84 21.52 -13.72
CA ARG A 199 -6.37 20.74 -14.86
C ARG A 199 -5.91 21.74 -15.90
N ASN A 200 -4.60 21.84 -16.12
CA ASN A 200 -4.03 22.24 -17.40
C ASN A 200 -4.45 21.21 -18.46
N ALA A 201 -5.72 21.24 -18.87
CA ALA A 201 -6.17 20.61 -20.08
C ALA A 201 -5.76 21.55 -21.22
N LYS A 202 -4.62 21.26 -21.84
CA LYS A 202 -4.28 21.83 -23.15
C LYS A 202 -5.48 21.56 -24.08
N PRO A 203 -6.11 22.58 -24.70
CA PRO A 203 -7.22 22.33 -25.61
C PRO A 203 -6.73 21.45 -26.76
N PRO A 204 -7.57 20.54 -27.28
CA PRO A 204 -7.18 19.68 -28.39
C PRO A 204 -6.78 20.56 -29.58
N ALA A 205 -5.58 20.33 -30.11
CA ALA A 205 -5.15 20.93 -31.35
C ALA A 205 -6.13 20.50 -32.44
N VAL A 206 -6.92 21.46 -32.93
CA VAL A 206 -7.80 21.24 -34.07
C VAL A 206 -6.89 21.01 -35.28
N SER A 207 -6.90 19.78 -35.80
CA SER A 207 -6.25 19.44 -37.06
C SER A 207 -7.04 20.05 -38.21
N SER A 208 -6.64 21.22 -38.69
CA SER A 208 -7.09 21.73 -39.99
C SER A 208 -6.25 21.08 -41.09
N SER A 209 -6.82 20.09 -41.76
CA SER A 209 -6.35 19.55 -43.03
C SER A 209 -6.48 20.61 -44.13
N SER A 210 -5.37 20.98 -44.76
CA SER A 210 -5.36 21.58 -46.09
C SER A 210 -5.74 20.53 -47.15
N PRO A 211 -6.33 20.96 -48.28
CA PRO A 211 -5.58 20.74 -49.52
C PRO A 211 -5.63 21.93 -50.51
N HIS A 212 -4.43 22.21 -51.03
CA HIS A 212 -4.07 22.56 -52.42
C HIS A 212 -4.67 23.75 -53.20
N ALA A 213 -3.72 24.60 -53.65
CA ALA A 213 -3.61 25.28 -54.95
C ALA A 213 -4.48 26.53 -55.27
N LEU A 214 -3.86 27.70 -55.47
CA LEU A 214 -3.43 28.20 -56.81
C LEU A 214 -2.72 29.56 -56.68
N ALA A 215 -1.76 29.79 -57.58
CA ALA A 215 -0.92 30.97 -57.68
C ALA A 215 -1.66 32.26 -58.05
N ARG A 216 -1.11 33.42 -57.66
CA ARG A 216 -0.80 34.54 -58.57
C ARG A 216 0.06 35.62 -57.89
N ARG A 217 1.00 36.13 -58.69
CA ARG A 217 1.93 37.25 -58.49
C ARG A 217 1.22 38.56 -58.15
N ASN A 218 1.85 39.44 -57.37
CA ASN A 218 2.41 40.69 -57.87
C ASN A 218 3.31 41.39 -56.83
N GLU A 219 4.23 42.17 -57.38
CA GLU A 219 5.45 42.76 -56.82
C GLU A 219 5.25 44.07 -56.03
N SER A 220 6.37 44.58 -55.51
CA SER A 220 6.72 45.98 -55.15
C SER A 220 6.24 46.48 -53.78
N GLU A 221 6.97 47.27 -52.99
CA GLU A 221 8.35 47.80 -52.95
C GLU A 221 8.46 48.59 -51.63
N LYS A 222 9.66 48.63 -50.99
CA LYS A 222 10.17 49.72 -50.10
C LYS A 222 9.40 50.00 -48.79
N GLU A 223 9.93 50.56 -47.69
CA GLU A 223 11.21 51.19 -47.34
C GLU A 223 11.27 51.24 -45.79
N ASN A 224 12.50 51.25 -45.27
CA ASN A 224 13.02 51.93 -44.07
C ASN A 224 12.04 52.50 -43.02
N ASP A 225 12.26 52.20 -41.73
CA ASP A 225 13.13 53.01 -40.85
C ASP A 225 13.07 52.52 -39.39
N ALA A 226 14.25 52.35 -38.79
CA ALA A 226 14.45 52.55 -37.36
C ALA A 226 14.84 54.02 -37.15
N PRO A 227 14.68 54.62 -35.95
CA PRO A 227 15.85 54.60 -35.07
C PRO A 227 15.57 54.67 -33.54
N GLN A 228 16.59 54.20 -32.80
CA GLN A 228 17.21 54.77 -31.59
C GLN A 228 16.35 55.04 -30.34
N ALA A 229 16.59 54.35 -29.23
CA ALA A 229 17.60 54.64 -28.18
C ALA A 229 17.14 55.72 -27.20
N ASN A 230 17.09 55.37 -25.90
CA ASN A 230 17.49 56.33 -24.87
C ASN A 230 18.06 55.63 -23.63
N LEU A 231 19.25 56.11 -23.30
CA LEU A 231 20.06 55.87 -22.12
C LEU A 231 19.63 56.88 -21.06
N ALA A 232 19.47 56.48 -19.79
CA ALA A 232 19.52 57.41 -18.67
C ALA A 232 20.11 56.70 -17.44
N VAL A 233 21.08 57.40 -16.85
CA VAL A 233 21.99 57.02 -15.76
C VAL A 233 21.63 57.86 -14.52
N SER A 234 22.09 57.39 -13.34
CA SER A 234 22.23 58.05 -12.03
C SER A 234 20.95 58.15 -11.18
N GLU A 235 20.96 58.08 -9.85
CA GLU A 235 22.02 58.16 -8.83
C GLU A 235 21.49 57.56 -7.50
N GLY A 236 22.36 57.16 -6.58
CA GLY A 236 22.01 56.47 -5.34
C GLY A 236 21.76 57.36 -4.13
N SER A 237 21.22 56.77 -3.05
CA SER A 237 21.47 57.19 -1.67
C SER A 237 21.08 56.12 -0.65
N SER A 238 21.92 56.01 0.37
CA SER A 238 22.06 54.99 1.41
C SER A 238 20.99 55.01 2.53
N SER A 239 20.73 53.86 3.15
CA SER A 239 20.47 53.76 4.60
C SER A 239 20.80 52.36 5.15
N MET A 240 21.67 52.29 6.17
CA MET A 240 22.04 51.09 6.93
C MET A 240 20.98 50.69 7.97
N GLY A 241 20.85 49.38 8.21
CA GLY A 241 20.17 48.78 9.38
C GLY A 241 20.99 47.60 9.96
N PRO A 242 20.85 47.26 11.26
CA PRO A 242 21.79 46.41 12.02
C PRO A 242 21.47 44.88 11.92
N PRO A 243 22.30 43.98 12.50
CA PRO A 243 22.62 42.67 11.89
C PRO A 243 21.65 41.55 12.24
N ALA A 244 21.46 40.62 11.30
CA ALA A 244 20.67 39.42 11.47
C ALA A 244 21.46 38.32 12.23
N SER A 245 20.81 37.82 13.27
CA SER A 245 21.19 36.68 14.12
C SER A 245 21.17 35.34 13.37
N PHE A 246 22.09 34.45 13.75
CA PHE A 246 22.19 33.04 13.33
C PHE A 246 20.85 32.28 13.45
N PRO A 247 20.49 31.38 12.53
CA PRO A 247 19.38 30.46 12.74
C PRO A 247 19.81 29.24 13.56
N GLU A 248 19.21 29.11 14.74
CA GLU A 248 19.22 27.93 15.60
C GLU A 248 18.60 26.70 14.93
N ARG A 249 19.19 25.54 15.24
CA ARG A 249 18.73 24.20 14.87
C ARG A 249 17.30 23.96 15.38
N LYS A 250 16.33 23.80 14.48
CA LYS A 250 15.01 23.26 14.81
C LYS A 250 15.00 21.74 14.63
N MET A 251 15.09 21.02 15.73
CA MET A 251 14.54 19.66 15.83
C MET A 251 13.02 19.77 16.01
N ALA A 252 12.25 19.12 15.14
CA ALA A 252 10.82 18.94 15.33
C ALA A 252 10.43 17.53 14.87
N LYS A 253 10.11 16.65 15.83
CA LYS A 253 9.39 15.39 15.59
C LYS A 253 7.91 15.71 15.41
N ARG A 254 7.28 15.14 14.39
CA ARG A 254 5.88 15.39 14.00
C ARG A 254 5.18 14.05 13.82
N ILE A 255 4.58 13.55 14.89
CA ILE A 255 3.63 12.45 14.82
C ILE A 255 2.35 13.00 14.17
N LYS A 256 1.87 12.35 13.13
CA LYS A 256 0.64 12.68 12.42
C LYS A 256 -0.16 11.36 12.40
N MET A 257 -1.47 11.43 12.59
CA MET A 257 -2.39 10.29 12.45
C MET A 257 -2.99 10.26 11.05
#